data_AF-A0A7C8ZE85-F1
#
_entry.id   AF-A0A7C8ZE85-F1
#
_cell.length_a   1.000
_cell.length_b   1.000
_cell.length_c   1.000
_cell.angle_alpha   90.00
_cell.angle_beta   90.00
_cell.angle_gamma   90.00
#
_symmetry.space_group_name_H-M   'P 1'
#
loop_
_entity.id
_entity.type
_entity.pdbx_description
1 polymer ?
#
loop_
_entity_poly.entity_id
_entity_poly.type
_entity_poly.pdbx_seq_one_letter_code
_entity_poly.pdbx_strand_id
1 'polypeptide(L)'
;EPYDVIATDYDHFALVSGAKDRSFIQIYSRTPNPGPEFIEKYKAYLADFGYDPSKIKDTPQDCQVMSNSQLAAMMSLSGMQKALNNQFPDLELKAPVEFNPFTSVLDTLKKLIELYFKQ
;
A
#
# COMPACT_ATOMS: atom_id res chain seq x y z
N GLU A 1 8.69 2.97 15.71
CA GLU A 1 8.34 3.78 16.90
C GLU A 1 6.92 3.40 17.35
N PRO A 2 6.52 3.59 18.61
CA PRO A 2 5.17 3.24 19.02
C PRO A 2 4.16 4.21 18.42
N TYR A 3 3.06 3.66 17.91
CA TYR A 3 1.91 4.44 17.47
C TYR A 3 1.17 4.99 18.68
N ASP A 4 0.82 6.27 18.65
CA ASP A 4 -0.01 6.91 19.68
C ASP A 4 -1.41 7.17 19.12
N VAL A 5 -2.43 6.73 19.85
CA VAL A 5 -3.83 7.00 19.50
C VAL A 5 -4.21 8.37 20.06
N ILE A 6 -4.46 9.33 19.17
CA ILE A 6 -4.86 10.70 19.54
C ILE A 6 -6.32 10.71 19.99
N ALA A 7 -7.20 10.08 19.22
CA ALA A 7 -8.62 9.99 19.51
C ALA A 7 -9.23 8.78 18.81
N THR A 8 -10.19 8.14 19.46
CA THR A 8 -10.97 7.04 18.89
C THR A 8 -12.24 6.89 19.71
N ASP A 9 -13.35 6.56 19.06
CA ASP A 9 -14.56 6.08 19.73
C ASP A 9 -14.73 4.56 19.56
N TYR A 10 -13.75 3.90 18.96
CA TYR A 10 -13.69 2.47 18.60
C TYR A 10 -14.71 2.03 17.55
N ASP A 11 -15.91 2.59 17.58
CA ASP A 11 -17.06 2.21 16.77
C ASP A 11 -17.12 2.90 15.40
N HIS A 12 -16.51 4.08 15.24
CA HIS A 12 -16.63 4.87 14.01
C HIS A 12 -15.30 5.36 13.45
N PHE A 13 -14.35 5.77 14.30
CA PHE A 13 -13.09 6.34 13.81
C PHE A 13 -11.90 6.08 14.74
N ALA A 14 -10.68 6.24 14.20
CA ALA A 14 -9.46 6.34 14.98
C ALA A 14 -8.46 7.30 14.32
N LEU A 15 -7.82 8.16 15.11
CA LEU A 15 -6.76 9.08 14.72
C LEU A 15 -5.46 8.62 15.37
N VAL A 16 -4.45 8.28 14.56
CA VAL A 16 -3.25 7.60 15.04
C VAL A 16 -1.99 8.32 14.55
N SER A 17 -1.19 8.83 15.48
CA SER A 17 0.15 9.33 15.18
C SER A 17 1.12 8.16 15.08
N GLY A 18 1.89 8.09 13.99
CA GLY A 18 2.93 7.07 13.83
C GLY A 18 4.35 7.60 13.97
N ALA A 19 4.52 8.89 14.25
CA ALA A 19 5.82 9.51 14.41
C ALA A 19 5.76 10.67 15.42
N LYS A 20 6.75 10.74 16.33
CA LYS A 20 6.79 11.77 17.38
C LYS A 20 6.98 13.18 16.83
N ASP A 21 7.63 13.29 15.67
CA ASP A 21 7.89 14.55 14.97
C ASP A 21 6.70 15.05 14.14
N ARG A 22 5.54 14.38 14.23
CA ARG A 22 4.30 14.70 13.48
C ARG A 22 4.45 14.60 11.96
N SER A 23 5.49 13.91 11.48
CA SER A 23 5.65 13.61 10.05
C SER A 23 4.62 12.61 9.53
N PHE A 24 3.93 11.88 10.41
CA PHE A 24 3.00 10.82 10.05
C PHE A 24 1.74 10.78 10.92
N ILE A 25 0.59 10.72 10.27
CA ILE A 25 -0.75 10.65 10.87
C ILE A 25 -1.66 9.80 9.99
N GLN A 26 -2.53 9.01 10.61
CA GLN A 26 -3.55 8.23 9.91
C GLN A 26 -4.93 8.50 10.50
N ILE A 27 -5.90 8.67 9.60
CA ILE A 27 -7.32 8.84 9.91
C ILE A 27 -8.02 7.58 9.40
N TYR A 28 -8.56 6.78 10.33
CA TYR A 28 -9.31 5.58 10.01
C TYR A 28 -10.81 5.81 10.19
N SER A 29 -11.58 5.24 9.27
CA SER A 29 -13.05 5.14 9.35
C SER A 29 -13.45 3.68 9.42
N ARG A 30 -14.48 3.36 10.21
CA ARG A 30 -15.14 2.04 10.18
C ARG A 30 -16.10 1.89 8.99
N THR A 31 -16.56 3.02 8.44
CA THR A 31 -17.40 3.06 7.24
C THR A 31 -16.52 3.25 6.00
N PRO A 32 -16.57 2.34 5.00
CA PRO A 32 -15.91 2.56 3.72
C PRO A 32 -16.44 3.83 3.05
N ASN A 33 -15.56 4.63 2.46
CA ASN A 33 -15.91 5.85 1.74
C ASN A 33 -16.81 6.79 2.58
N PRO A 34 -16.34 7.28 3.75
CA PRO A 34 -17.18 8.00 4.71
C PRO A 34 -17.61 9.40 4.24
N GLY A 35 -17.19 9.83 3.06
CA GLY A 35 -17.56 11.09 2.44
C GLY A 35 -16.67 12.27 2.87
N PRO A 36 -16.79 13.40 2.15
CA PRO A 36 -15.92 14.56 2.33
C PRO A 36 -16.11 15.23 3.70
N GLU A 37 -17.33 15.25 4.26
CA GLU A 37 -17.59 15.85 5.57
C GLU A 37 -16.79 15.17 6.69
N PHE A 38 -16.71 13.84 6.66
CA PHE A 38 -15.90 13.07 7.61
C PHE A 38 -14.42 13.41 7.48
N ILE A 39 -13.92 13.44 6.24
CA ILE A 39 -12.51 13.70 5.93
C ILE A 39 -12.12 15.09 6.45
N GLU A 40 -12.88 16.11 6.07
CA GLU A 40 -12.59 17.49 6.44
C GLU A 40 -12.76 17.74 7.94
N LYS A 41 -13.75 17.12 8.59
CA LYS A 41 -13.92 17.16 10.05
C LYS A 41 -12.64 16.73 10.78
N TYR A 42 -12.08 15.58 10.42
CA TYR A 42 -10.92 15.05 11.15
C TYR A 42 -9.59 15.69 10.72
N LYS A 43 -9.46 16.17 9.48
CA LYS A 43 -8.35 17.05 9.10
C LYS A 43 -8.35 18.33 9.93
N ALA A 44 -9.50 18.98 10.08
CA ALA A 44 -9.65 20.18 10.90
C ALA A 44 -9.36 19.90 12.38
N TYR A 45 -9.88 18.79 12.92
CA TYR A 45 -9.59 18.36 14.29
C TYR A 45 -8.09 18.19 14.55
N LEU A 46 -7.34 17.63 13.60
CA LEU A 46 -5.90 17.42 13.73
C LEU A 46 -5.08 18.73 13.65
N ALA A 47 -5.66 19.82 13.16
CA ALA A 47 -5.03 21.14 13.18
C ALA A 47 -4.74 21.61 14.62
N ASP A 48 -5.65 21.32 15.55
CA ASP A 48 -5.50 21.64 16.98
C ASP A 48 -4.32 20.89 17.62
N PHE A 49 -3.87 19.78 17.00
CA PHE A 49 -2.72 18.98 17.42
C PHE A 49 -1.42 19.35 16.67
N GLY A 50 -1.48 20.37 15.81
CA GLY A 50 -0.34 20.90 15.07
C GLY A 50 0.00 20.13 13.78
N TYR A 51 -0.94 19.34 13.25
CA TYR A 51 -0.84 18.82 11.89
C TYR A 51 -1.40 19.85 10.91
N ASP A 52 -0.82 19.94 9.71
CA ASP A 52 -1.30 20.83 8.65
C ASP A 52 -2.36 20.10 7.79
N PRO A 53 -3.64 20.50 7.80
CA PRO A 53 -4.70 19.85 7.04
C PRO A 53 -4.39 19.72 5.54
N SER A 54 -3.67 20.70 4.96
CA SER A 54 -3.34 20.72 3.53
C SER A 54 -2.31 19.66 3.13
N LYS A 55 -1.54 19.16 4.10
CA LYS A 55 -0.54 18.10 3.90
C LYS A 55 -1.11 16.71 4.09
N ILE A 56 -2.27 16.57 4.72
CA ILE A 56 -2.95 15.28 4.88
C ILE A 56 -3.57 14.89 3.54
N LYS A 57 -3.17 13.73 3.02
CA LYS A 57 -3.61 13.23 1.71
C LYS A 57 -4.74 12.22 1.87
N ASP A 58 -5.73 12.35 1.01
CA ASP A 58 -6.84 11.40 0.96
C ASP A 58 -6.36 10.11 0.31
N THR A 59 -6.57 9.01 1.00
CA THR A 59 -6.33 7.69 0.43
C THR A 59 -7.34 7.45 -0.70
N PRO A 60 -6.93 6.89 -1.86
CA PRO A 60 -7.87 6.45 -2.89
C PRO A 60 -8.98 5.58 -2.30
N GLN A 61 -10.23 5.93 -2.62
CA GLN A 61 -11.45 5.29 -2.10
C GLN A 61 -12.01 4.24 -3.07
N ASP A 62 -11.40 4.14 -4.25
CA ASP A 62 -11.79 3.35 -5.40
C ASP A 62 -10.89 2.13 -5.60
N CYS A 63 -10.28 1.62 -4.52
CA CYS A 63 -9.60 0.33 -4.57
C CYS A 63 -10.59 -0.75 -5.00
N GLN A 64 -10.39 -1.29 -6.21
CA GLN A 64 -11.07 -2.51 -6.63
C GLN A 64 -10.78 -3.56 -5.57
N VAL A 65 -11.80 -3.92 -4.81
CA VAL A 65 -11.71 -5.08 -3.91
C VAL A 65 -11.46 -6.25 -4.84
N MET A 66 -10.22 -6.75 -4.88
CA MET A 66 -9.96 -8.02 -5.54
C MET A 66 -10.93 -9.01 -4.92
N SER A 67 -11.81 -9.59 -5.73
CA SER A 67 -12.74 -10.57 -5.20
C SER A 67 -11.94 -11.72 -4.60
N ASN A 68 -12.47 -12.36 -3.55
CA ASN A 68 -11.83 -13.56 -3.00
C ASN A 68 -11.59 -14.61 -4.08
N SER A 69 -12.41 -14.64 -5.14
CA SER A 69 -12.21 -15.48 -6.32
C SER A 69 -11.01 -15.07 -7.18
N GLN A 70 -10.74 -13.77 -7.38
CA GLN A 70 -9.53 -13.29 -8.08
C GLN A 70 -8.27 -13.57 -7.28
N LEU A 71 -8.32 -13.36 -5.95
CA LEU A 71 -7.20 -13.69 -5.07
C LEU A 71 -6.94 -15.21 -5.05
N ALA A 72 -7.98 -16.03 -4.95
CA ALA A 72 -7.86 -17.49 -5.03
C ALA A 72 -7.33 -17.96 -6.39
N ALA A 73 -7.78 -17.35 -7.49
CA ALA A 73 -7.27 -17.64 -8.82
C ALA A 73 -5.78 -17.31 -8.92
N MET A 74 -5.34 -16.16 -8.39
CA MET A 74 -3.93 -15.78 -8.34
C MET A 74 -3.11 -16.78 -7.50
N MET A 75 -3.61 -17.21 -6.34
CA MET A 75 -2.97 -18.24 -5.51
C MET A 75 -2.94 -19.63 -6.16
N SER A 76 -3.88 -19.92 -7.07
CA SER A 76 -3.93 -21.18 -7.82
C SER A 76 -2.98 -21.23 -9.01
N LEU A 77 -2.31 -20.11 -9.35
CA LEU A 77 -1.30 -20.08 -10.42
C LEU A 77 -0.13 -20.99 -10.05
N SER A 78 0.28 -21.82 -11.01
CA SER A 78 1.45 -22.69 -10.87
C SER A 78 2.70 -21.84 -10.62
N GLY A 79 3.34 -22.05 -9.47
CA GLY A 79 4.50 -21.26 -9.02
C GLY A 79 4.23 -20.35 -7.82
N MET A 80 2.97 -19.95 -7.57
CA MET A 80 2.65 -19.11 -6.40
C MET A 80 2.74 -19.90 -5.09
N GLN A 81 2.34 -21.17 -5.08
CA GLN A 81 2.60 -22.09 -3.95
C GLN A 81 4.09 -22.23 -3.63
N LYS A 82 4.95 -22.22 -4.65
CA LYS A 82 6.40 -22.28 -4.45
C LYS A 82 6.93 -20.96 -3.86
N ALA A 83 6.46 -19.82 -4.36
CA ALA A 83 6.80 -18.51 -3.82
C ALA A 83 6.36 -18.33 -2.35
N LEU A 84 5.16 -18.79 -1.98
CA LEU A 84 4.67 -18.75 -0.60
C LEU A 84 5.47 -19.66 0.35
N ASN A 85 6.03 -20.74 -0.18
CA ASN A 85 6.90 -21.65 0.56
C ASN A 85 8.40 -21.28 0.45
N ASN A 86 8.72 -20.07 -0.05
CA ASN A 86 10.10 -19.61 -0.30
C ASN A 86 10.95 -20.59 -1.15
N GLN A 87 10.30 -21.42 -1.97
CA GLN A 87 10.95 -22.31 -2.92
C GLN A 87 11.11 -21.59 -4.24
N PHE A 88 11.99 -20.59 -4.27
CA PHE A 88 12.38 -19.99 -5.53
C PHE A 88 13.35 -20.94 -6.24
N PRO A 89 13.18 -21.21 -7.55
CA PRO A 89 14.23 -21.86 -8.30
C PRO A 89 15.50 -21.02 -8.15
N ASP A 90 16.65 -21.68 -8.03
CA ASP A 90 17.92 -21.00 -7.94
C ASP A 90 18.06 -20.12 -9.19
N LEU A 91 18.01 -18.81 -8.99
CA LEU A 91 18.15 -17.87 -10.09
C LEU A 91 19.64 -17.90 -10.42
N GLU A 92 20.03 -18.81 -11.32
CA GLU A 92 21.35 -18.85 -11.97
C GLU A 92 21.54 -17.57 -12.81
N LEU A 93 21.56 -16.41 -12.16
CA LEU A 93 21.84 -15.13 -12.78
C LEU A 93 23.28 -15.16 -13.23
N LYS A 94 23.50 -15.54 -14.49
CA LYS A 94 24.82 -15.48 -15.14
C LYS A 94 25.36 -14.05 -15.25
N ALA A 95 24.54 -13.04 -14.94
CA ALA A 95 24.95 -11.63 -14.83
C ALA A 95 24.04 -10.86 -13.85
N PRO A 96 24.57 -9.85 -13.13
CA PRO A 96 23.78 -8.99 -12.25
C PRO A 96 22.82 -8.12 -13.07
N VAL A 97 21.54 -8.11 -12.68
CA VAL A 97 20.50 -7.26 -13.29
C VAL A 97 20.05 -6.23 -12.26
N GLU A 98 20.25 -4.95 -12.58
CA GLU A 98 19.82 -3.82 -11.75
C GLU A 98 18.33 -3.55 -12.00
N PHE A 99 17.48 -3.85 -11.00
CA PHE A 99 16.05 -3.55 -11.05
C PHE A 99 15.82 -2.14 -10.51
N ASN A 100 15.45 -1.21 -11.39
CA ASN A 100 15.09 0.14 -11.01
C ASN A 100 13.57 0.21 -10.70
N PRO A 101 13.15 0.50 -9.46
CA PRO A 101 11.75 0.41 -9.02
C PRO A 101 10.85 1.52 -9.60
N PHE A 102 11.38 2.44 -10.40
CA PHE A 102 10.65 3.57 -10.98
C PHE A 102 10.35 3.44 -12.48
N THR A 103 10.78 2.37 -13.15
CA THR A 103 10.44 2.17 -14.57
C THR A 103 9.13 1.41 -14.73
N SER A 104 8.32 1.83 -15.71
CA SER A 104 7.01 1.27 -16.04
C SER A 104 7.04 -0.26 -16.11
N VAL A 105 5.98 -0.91 -15.62
CA VAL A 105 5.83 -2.39 -15.62
C VAL A 105 6.05 -2.98 -17.03
N LEU A 106 5.70 -2.21 -18.07
CA LEU A 106 5.94 -2.57 -19.47
C LEU A 106 7.42 -2.59 -19.85
N ASP A 107 8.24 -1.68 -19.31
CA ASP A 107 9.68 -1.66 -19.56
C ASP A 107 10.39 -2.82 -18.86
N THR A 108 9.94 -3.17 -17.66
CA THR A 108 10.43 -4.35 -16.94
C THR A 108 10.09 -5.64 -17.71
N LEU A 109 8.86 -5.75 -18.22
CA LEU A 109 8.46 -6.90 -19.05
C LEU A 109 9.26 -6.94 -20.36
N LYS A 110 9.49 -5.79 -21.00
CA LYS A 110 10.27 -5.70 -22.23
C LYS A 110 11.72 -6.13 -22.03
N LYS A 111 12.37 -5.67 -20.96
CA LYS A 111 13.74 -6.07 -20.60
C LYS A 111 13.84 -7.57 -20.31
N LEU A 112 12.83 -8.16 -19.66
CA LEU A 112 12.77 -9.60 -19.43
C LEU A 112 12.60 -10.36 -20.74
N ILE A 113 11.76 -9.89 -21.67
CA ILE A 113 11.63 -10.52 -22.99
C ILE A 113 12.95 -10.44 -23.77
N GLU A 114 13.63 -9.29 -23.75
CA GLU A 114 14.93 -9.12 -24.41
C GLU A 114 16.00 -10.07 -23.83
N LEU A 115 16.07 -10.22 -22.51
CA LEU A 115 17.03 -11.11 -21.85
C LEU A 115 16.82 -12.60 -22.18
N TYR A 116 15.57 -13.04 -22.34
CA TYR A 116 15.24 -14.46 -22.48
C TYR A 116 15.00 -14.92 -23.92
N PHE A 117 14.63 -14.01 -24.84
CA PHE A 117 14.20 -14.38 -26.20
C PHE A 117 15.02 -13.75 -27.32
N LYS A 118 15.96 -12.84 -27.02
CA LYS A 118 16.97 -12.40 -27.99
C LYS A 118 18.32 -13.02 -27.64
N GLN A 119 18.71 -14.01 -28.43
CA GLN A 119 20.12 -14.42 -28.60
C GLN A 119 20.84 -13.45 -29.52
#